data_AF-A0A0K0D1L4-F1
#
_entry.id   AF-A0A0K0D1L4-F1
#
_cell.length_a   1.000
_cell.length_b   1.000
_cell.length_c   1.000
_cell.angle_alpha   90.00
_cell.angle_beta   90.00
_cell.angle_gamma   90.00
#
_symmetry.space_group_name_H-M   'P 1'
#
loop_
_entity.id
_entity.type
_entity.pdbx_description
1 polymer ?
#
loop_
_entity_poly.entity_id
_entity_poly.type
_entity_poly.pdbx_seq_one_letter_code
_entity_poly.pdbx_strand_id
1 'polypeptide(L)'
;LPDYDFDPILNQPQVLMRDRNAVEKKLRALIEDGKENLMVISDFDYTLSKFEDNQGRKCWTTHGVFDNCVKQVDPELANKFQALKDKYFPIEFDPNLTAEQKVPLMEEWWNVSHGYIVSAGFRRTTIEGFVRRSHILLRDQADHLMRRLHQLGVPLVVFSAGIGNIIEMFLKQKLGQIPGNIRLISNMMNFDEQDIVVSFSEPLIHTYCKNSSVVRKEAQFFHELRERTNIILLGDSMGDIHMDVGVEKKSLTLKIGFLNSDVSNLVDYYMEVYDMVLVQDQSMQIPNSIVQAIADGFVKCPLYRSVT
;
A
#
# COMPACT_ATOMS: atom_id res chain seq x y z
N LEU A 1 -7.96 -33.51 10.87
CA LEU A 1 -7.57 -32.37 10.01
C LEU A 1 -6.08 -32.16 10.27
N PRO A 2 -5.23 -31.92 9.26
CA PRO A 2 -3.84 -31.58 9.57
C PRO A 2 -3.87 -30.33 10.46
N ASP A 3 -3.32 -30.43 11.67
CA ASP A 3 -3.19 -29.29 12.56
C ASP A 3 -2.15 -28.36 11.95
N TYR A 4 -2.60 -27.34 11.22
CA TYR A 4 -1.73 -26.25 10.80
C TYR A 4 -1.17 -25.57 12.05
N ASP A 5 0.15 -25.58 12.18
CA ASP A 5 0.87 -24.82 13.19
C ASP A 5 1.17 -23.41 12.64
N PHE A 6 0.44 -22.43 13.14
CA PHE A 6 0.61 -21.02 12.74
C PHE A 6 1.57 -20.25 13.65
N ASP A 7 2.12 -20.85 14.70
CA ASP A 7 3.03 -20.19 15.65
C ASP A 7 4.22 -19.49 14.97
N PRO A 8 4.85 -20.05 13.92
CA PRO A 8 5.96 -19.38 13.23
C PRO A 8 5.58 -18.02 12.64
N ILE A 9 4.30 -17.78 12.35
CA ILE A 9 3.77 -16.52 11.81
C ILE A 9 3.18 -15.67 12.95
N LEU A 10 2.37 -16.27 13.82
CA LEU A 10 1.53 -15.55 14.78
C LEU A 10 2.22 -15.20 16.10
N ASN A 11 3.30 -15.90 16.48
CA ASN A 11 4.06 -15.62 17.71
C ASN A 11 5.24 -14.67 17.49
N GLN A 12 5.33 -14.04 16.32
CA GLN A 12 6.35 -13.04 16.05
C GLN A 12 6.07 -11.77 16.88
N PRO A 13 7.09 -11.15 17.50
CA PRO A 13 6.90 -10.09 18.50
C PRO A 13 6.20 -8.84 17.96
N GLN A 14 6.33 -8.57 16.67
CA GLN A 14 5.68 -7.44 16.01
C GLN A 14 4.22 -7.69 15.63
N VAL A 15 3.74 -8.94 15.74
CA VAL A 15 2.40 -9.33 15.31
C VAL A 15 1.44 -9.23 16.48
N LEU A 16 0.47 -8.33 16.36
CA LEU A 16 -0.67 -8.25 17.27
C LEU A 16 -1.94 -8.69 16.56
N MET A 17 -2.87 -9.27 17.31
CA MET A 17 -4.19 -9.65 16.82
C MET A 17 -5.19 -9.61 17.98
N ARG A 18 -6.39 -9.08 17.72
CA ARG A 18 -7.45 -9.01 18.73
C ARG A 18 -8.07 -10.39 18.99
N ASP A 19 -8.27 -11.18 17.94
CA ASP A 19 -8.87 -12.51 18.00
C ASP A 19 -8.03 -13.50 17.20
N ARG A 20 -7.14 -14.20 17.90
CA ARG A 20 -6.26 -15.21 17.31
C ARG A 20 -7.03 -16.34 16.63
N ASN A 21 -8.13 -16.82 17.23
CA ASN A 21 -8.90 -17.93 16.68
C ASN A 21 -9.55 -17.55 15.35
N ALA A 22 -10.04 -16.31 15.25
CA ALA A 22 -10.56 -15.78 14.00
C ALA A 22 -9.47 -15.71 12.92
N VAL A 23 -8.27 -15.21 13.26
CA VAL A 23 -7.13 -15.16 12.32
C VAL A 23 -6.74 -16.56 11.85
N GLU A 24 -6.57 -17.52 12.75
CA GLU A 24 -6.24 -18.89 12.40
C GLU A 24 -7.31 -19.52 11.50
N LYS A 25 -8.60 -19.31 11.80
CA LYS A 25 -9.69 -19.81 10.95
C LYS A 25 -9.61 -19.23 9.53
N LYS A 26 -9.32 -17.93 9.39
CA LYS A 26 -9.12 -17.30 8.08
C LYS A 26 -7.90 -17.88 7.36
N LEU A 27 -6.77 -18.04 8.06
CA LEU A 27 -5.56 -18.62 7.47
C LEU A 27 -5.77 -20.06 6.99
N ARG A 28 -6.47 -20.89 7.77
CA ARG A 28 -6.82 -22.27 7.35
C ARG A 28 -7.66 -22.26 6.07
N ALA A 29 -8.71 -21.45 6.03
CA ALA A 29 -9.57 -21.34 4.84
C ALA A 29 -8.79 -20.84 3.61
N LEU A 30 -7.92 -19.83 3.77
CA LEU A 30 -7.06 -19.35 2.68
C LEU A 30 -6.12 -20.44 2.15
N ILE A 31 -5.55 -21.25 3.05
CA ILE A 31 -4.65 -22.36 2.66
C ILE A 31 -5.43 -23.48 1.96
N GLU A 32 -6.62 -23.84 2.46
CA GLU A 32 -7.49 -24.88 1.89
C GLU A 32 -8.02 -24.49 0.50
N ASP A 33 -8.41 -23.23 0.32
CA ASP A 33 -8.88 -22.71 -0.97
C ASP A 33 -7.73 -22.53 -1.99
N GLY A 34 -6.50 -22.35 -1.50
CA GLY A 34 -5.30 -22.28 -2.32
C GLY A 34 -5.13 -21.00 -3.14
N LYS A 35 -3.95 -20.88 -3.76
CA LYS A 35 -3.50 -19.68 -4.49
C LYS A 35 -4.33 -19.32 -5.73
N GLU A 36 -5.02 -20.28 -6.34
CA GLU A 36 -5.83 -20.02 -7.54
C GLU A 36 -7.06 -19.15 -7.23
N ASN A 37 -7.51 -19.15 -5.98
CA ASN A 37 -8.61 -18.31 -5.49
C ASN A 37 -8.12 -16.98 -4.88
N LEU A 38 -6.81 -16.78 -4.75
CA LEU A 38 -6.21 -15.65 -4.04
C LEU A 38 -5.99 -14.43 -4.95
N MET A 39 -6.22 -13.24 -4.41
CA MET A 39 -5.64 -11.97 -4.86
C MET A 39 -5.06 -11.19 -3.68
N VAL A 40 -4.11 -10.28 -3.97
CA VAL A 40 -3.56 -9.36 -2.97
C VAL A 40 -3.93 -7.93 -3.36
N ILE A 41 -4.45 -7.17 -2.41
CA ILE A 41 -4.72 -5.74 -2.56
C ILE A 41 -3.86 -5.01 -1.52
N SER A 42 -3.08 -4.03 -1.95
CA SER A 42 -2.11 -3.35 -1.10
C SER A 42 -2.11 -1.86 -1.35
N ASP A 43 -2.01 -1.06 -0.29
CA ASP A 43 -1.49 0.30 -0.43
C ASP A 43 0.01 0.27 -0.81
N PHE A 44 0.54 1.40 -1.27
CA PHE A 44 1.96 1.57 -1.55
C PHE A 44 2.72 2.34 -0.46
N ASP A 45 2.31 3.58 -0.16
CA ASP A 45 3.10 4.50 0.64
C ASP A 45 3.05 4.10 2.11
N TYR A 46 4.20 3.75 2.71
CA TYR A 46 4.27 3.20 4.07
C TYR A 46 3.55 1.86 4.27
N THR A 47 3.12 1.20 3.19
CA THR A 47 2.70 -0.20 3.19
C THR A 47 3.72 -1.05 2.44
N LEU A 48 3.84 -0.92 1.12
CA LEU A 48 4.90 -1.57 0.33
C LEU A 48 6.24 -0.84 0.45
N SER A 49 6.20 0.47 0.63
CA SER A 49 7.38 1.28 0.98
C SER A 49 7.57 1.36 2.49
N LYS A 50 8.82 1.56 2.93
CA LYS A 50 9.18 1.74 4.34
C LYS A 50 8.65 3.06 4.87
N PHE A 51 8.32 3.08 6.15
CA PHE A 51 8.09 4.30 6.90
C PHE A 51 9.42 4.93 7.34
N GLU A 52 10.36 4.10 7.81
CA GLU A 52 11.68 4.51 8.27
C GLU A 52 12.74 3.57 7.73
N ASP A 53 13.93 4.12 7.45
CA ASP A 53 15.08 3.32 7.07
C ASP A 53 15.78 2.70 8.30
N ASN A 54 16.82 1.90 8.05
CA ASN A 54 17.56 1.21 9.11
C ASN A 54 18.32 2.16 10.06
N GLN A 55 18.37 3.46 9.74
CA GLN A 55 18.97 4.52 10.59
C GLN A 55 17.89 5.33 11.34
N GLY A 56 16.61 4.96 11.23
CA GLY A 56 15.49 5.68 11.83
C GLY A 56 15.12 6.97 11.08
N ARG A 57 15.59 7.14 9.84
CA ARG A 57 15.22 8.32 9.04
C ARG A 57 13.93 8.03 8.29
N LYS A 58 12.97 8.96 8.40
CA LYS A 58 11.68 8.86 7.71
C LYS A 58 11.87 8.78 6.20
N CYS A 59 11.34 7.73 5.60
CA CYS A 59 11.26 7.55 4.15
C CYS A 59 10.19 8.47 3.56
N TRP A 60 10.28 8.73 2.26
CA TRP A 60 9.34 9.64 1.59
C TRP A 60 8.13 8.88 1.06
N THR A 61 6.98 9.54 1.05
CA THR A 61 5.83 9.13 0.23
C THR A 61 6.04 9.54 -1.22
N THR A 62 5.17 9.06 -2.11
CA THR A 62 5.14 9.49 -3.51
C THR A 62 5.00 11.01 -3.66
N HIS A 63 4.07 11.66 -2.94
CA HIS A 63 3.99 13.13 -2.90
C HIS A 63 5.22 13.78 -2.26
N GLY A 64 5.82 13.13 -1.25
CA GLY A 64 7.05 13.59 -0.60
C GLY A 64 8.24 13.75 -1.54
N VAL A 65 8.21 13.15 -2.73
CA VAL A 65 9.21 13.41 -3.79
C VAL A 65 9.21 14.88 -4.19
N PHE A 66 8.03 15.48 -4.39
CA PHE A 66 7.92 16.89 -4.74
C PHE A 66 8.29 17.79 -3.57
N ASP A 67 7.81 17.49 -2.35
CA ASP A 67 8.15 18.24 -1.12
C ASP A 67 9.67 18.44 -0.95
N ASN A 68 10.47 17.44 -1.32
CA ASN A 68 11.91 17.43 -1.05
C ASN A 68 12.76 17.77 -2.27
N CYS A 69 12.44 17.24 -3.45
CA CYS A 69 13.26 17.47 -4.65
C CYS A 69 13.09 18.88 -5.20
N VAL A 70 11.89 19.48 -5.06
CA VAL A 70 11.60 20.82 -5.55
C VAL A 70 12.43 21.88 -4.82
N LYS A 71 12.85 21.64 -3.56
CA LYS A 71 13.72 22.56 -2.80
C LYS A 71 15.02 22.94 -3.52
N GLN A 72 15.53 22.05 -4.38
CA GLN A 72 16.77 22.27 -5.12
C GLN A 72 16.56 22.96 -6.48
N VAL A 73 15.31 23.01 -6.96
CA VAL A 73 14.97 23.48 -8.32
C VAL A 73 14.14 24.75 -8.29
N ASP A 74 13.20 24.84 -7.36
CA ASP A 74 12.28 25.97 -7.18
C ASP A 74 11.94 26.14 -5.68
N PRO A 75 12.71 26.96 -4.95
CA PRO A 75 12.47 27.20 -3.52
C PRO A 75 11.10 27.82 -3.22
N GLU A 76 10.53 28.62 -4.11
CA GLU A 76 9.22 29.24 -3.90
C GLU A 76 8.10 28.19 -3.99
N LEU A 77 8.17 27.29 -4.97
CA LEU A 77 7.25 26.18 -5.08
C LEU A 77 7.39 25.21 -3.90
N ALA A 78 8.61 24.97 -3.42
CA ALA A 78 8.83 24.15 -2.23
C ALA A 78 8.16 24.76 -0.98
N ASN A 79 8.20 26.09 -0.82
CA ASN A 79 7.50 26.77 0.28
C ASN A 79 5.98 26.61 0.18
N LYS A 80 5.42 26.59 -1.03
CA LYS A 80 3.99 26.33 -1.25
C LYS A 80 3.59 24.92 -0.80
N PHE A 81 4.37 23.90 -1.16
CA PHE A 81 4.13 22.53 -0.69
C PHE A 81 4.26 22.41 0.84
N GLN A 82 5.28 23.03 1.43
CA GLN A 82 5.46 23.04 2.88
C GLN A 82 4.28 23.70 3.59
N ALA A 83 3.79 24.84 3.10
CA ALA A 83 2.64 25.52 3.69
C ALA A 83 1.36 24.68 3.63
N LEU A 84 1.12 23.95 2.53
CA LEU A 84 0.02 22.99 2.46
C LEU A 84 0.17 21.89 3.52
N LYS A 85 1.36 21.30 3.60
CA LYS A 85 1.63 20.23 4.58
C LYS A 85 1.43 20.70 6.02
N ASP A 86 1.94 21.87 6.37
CA ASP A 86 1.81 22.45 7.71
C ASP A 86 0.32 22.69 8.08
N LYS A 87 -0.52 23.02 7.10
CA LYS A 87 -1.96 23.21 7.28
C LYS A 87 -2.71 21.89 7.42
N TYR A 88 -2.52 20.96 6.50
CA TYR A 88 -3.41 19.80 6.35
C TYR A 88 -2.93 18.54 7.06
N PHE A 89 -1.62 18.36 7.24
CA PHE A 89 -1.08 17.17 7.91
C PHE A 89 -1.60 17.03 9.36
N PRO A 90 -1.66 18.08 10.20
CA PRO A 90 -2.25 17.96 11.54
C PRO A 90 -3.74 17.59 11.51
N ILE A 91 -4.48 18.04 10.50
CA ILE A 91 -5.90 17.78 10.33
C ILE A 91 -6.15 16.32 9.95
N GLU A 92 -5.32 15.75 9.06
CA GLU A 92 -5.43 14.35 8.63
C GLU A 92 -5.43 13.39 9.83
N PHE A 93 -4.56 13.66 10.81
CA PHE A 93 -4.36 12.83 12.00
C PHE A 93 -5.10 13.32 13.25
N ASP A 94 -5.94 14.36 13.17
CA ASP A 94 -6.66 14.87 14.34
C ASP A 94 -7.70 13.84 14.84
N PRO A 95 -7.59 13.30 16.06
CA PRO A 95 -8.54 12.32 16.59
C PRO A 95 -9.92 12.91 16.89
N ASN A 96 -10.05 14.24 16.94
CA ASN A 96 -11.31 14.93 17.25
C ASN A 96 -12.17 15.19 16.01
N LEU A 97 -11.64 14.95 14.81
CA LEU A 97 -12.36 15.13 13.55
C LEU A 97 -12.83 13.80 12.98
N THR A 98 -14.08 13.74 12.55
CA THR A 98 -14.62 12.54 11.88
C THR A 98 -14.08 12.42 10.45
N ALA A 99 -14.22 11.22 9.87
CA ALA A 99 -13.85 11.01 8.47
C ALA A 99 -14.60 11.98 7.53
N GLU A 100 -15.89 12.20 7.76
CA GLU A 100 -16.74 13.10 6.96
C GLU A 100 -16.26 14.55 7.00
N GLN A 101 -15.71 14.99 8.14
CA GLN A 101 -15.13 16.33 8.29
C GLN A 101 -13.76 16.44 7.61
N LYS A 102 -12.97 15.36 7.61
CA LYS A 102 -11.63 15.34 7.02
C LYS A 102 -11.65 15.19 5.49
N VAL A 103 -12.61 14.45 4.93
CA VAL A 103 -12.73 14.20 3.48
C VAL A 103 -12.60 15.47 2.63
N PRO A 104 -13.42 16.52 2.79
CA PRO A 104 -13.34 17.71 1.94
C PRO A 104 -12.01 18.47 2.10
N LEU A 105 -11.39 18.40 3.28
CA LEU A 105 -10.09 19.03 3.54
C LEU A 105 -8.94 18.28 2.87
N MET A 106 -9.01 16.94 2.82
CA MET A 106 -8.05 16.13 2.07
C MET A 106 -8.22 16.32 0.55
N GLU A 107 -9.46 16.42 0.07
CA GLU A 107 -9.72 16.75 -1.33
C GLU A 107 -9.14 18.12 -1.71
N GLU A 108 -9.35 19.15 -0.88
CA GLU A 108 -8.75 20.47 -1.08
C GLU A 108 -7.21 20.39 -1.10
N TRP A 109 -6.61 19.72 -0.11
CA TRP A 109 -5.16 19.58 -0.02
C TRP A 109 -4.56 18.96 -1.29
N TRP A 110 -5.10 17.81 -1.72
CA TRP A 110 -4.55 17.10 -2.86
C TRP A 110 -4.79 17.83 -4.18
N ASN A 111 -5.97 18.44 -4.37
CA ASN A 111 -6.25 19.24 -5.56
C ASN A 111 -5.31 20.44 -5.68
N VAL A 112 -5.05 21.16 -4.58
CA VAL A 112 -4.13 22.30 -4.60
C VAL A 112 -2.68 21.83 -4.82
N SER A 113 -2.27 20.73 -4.17
CA SER A 113 -0.95 20.12 -4.35
C SER A 113 -0.71 19.67 -5.80
N HIS A 114 -1.67 18.95 -6.40
CA HIS A 114 -1.63 18.54 -7.80
C HIS A 114 -1.63 19.75 -8.75
N GLY A 115 -2.42 20.78 -8.44
CA GLY A 115 -2.42 22.04 -9.18
C GLY A 115 -1.06 22.75 -9.20
N TYR A 116 -0.30 22.70 -8.10
CA TYR A 116 1.07 23.20 -8.05
C TYR A 116 2.02 22.40 -8.94
N ILE A 117 1.91 21.08 -8.97
CA ILE A 117 2.71 20.21 -9.85
C ILE A 117 2.44 20.53 -11.32
N VAL A 118 1.16 20.64 -11.69
CA VAL A 118 0.73 20.99 -13.06
C VAL A 118 1.23 22.38 -13.45
N SER A 119 1.04 23.39 -12.58
CA SER A 119 1.46 24.76 -12.85
C SER A 119 2.97 24.90 -13.02
N ALA A 120 3.75 24.04 -12.36
CA ALA A 120 5.20 24.03 -12.48
C ALA A 120 5.69 23.46 -13.83
N GLY A 121 4.83 22.73 -14.57
CA GLY A 121 5.15 22.24 -15.91
C GLY A 121 6.36 21.31 -15.96
N PHE A 122 6.51 20.42 -14.96
CA PHE A 122 7.63 19.49 -14.94
C PHE A 122 7.58 18.51 -16.13
N ARG A 123 8.71 18.35 -16.80
CA ARG A 123 8.91 17.28 -17.79
C ARG A 123 8.99 15.92 -17.10
N ARG A 124 8.51 14.86 -17.76
CA ARG A 124 8.61 13.46 -17.31
C ARG A 124 10.02 13.09 -16.87
N THR A 125 11.03 13.45 -17.66
CA THR A 125 12.44 13.16 -17.37
C THR A 125 12.95 13.86 -16.10
N THR A 126 12.46 15.07 -15.80
CA THR A 126 12.75 15.77 -14.54
C THR A 126 12.18 14.99 -13.36
N ILE A 127 10.93 14.52 -13.47
CA ILE A 127 10.27 13.72 -12.44
C ILE A 127 10.99 12.38 -12.25
N GLU A 128 11.38 11.70 -13.32
CA GLU A 128 12.20 10.48 -13.23
C GLU A 128 13.53 10.73 -12.49
N GLY A 129 14.13 11.90 -12.71
CA GLY A 129 15.30 12.38 -11.97
C GLY A 129 15.02 12.58 -10.48
N PHE A 130 13.85 13.13 -10.12
CA PHE A 130 13.41 13.26 -8.74
C PHE A 130 13.22 11.89 -8.08
N VAL A 131 12.56 10.96 -8.76
CA VAL A 131 12.35 9.58 -8.26
C VAL A 131 13.68 8.88 -8.03
N ARG A 132 14.66 9.03 -8.94
CA ARG A 132 16.00 8.43 -8.80
C ARG A 132 16.75 8.92 -7.57
N ARG A 133 16.53 10.17 -7.17
CA ARG A 133 17.15 10.78 -5.97
C ARG A 133 16.26 10.69 -4.73
N SER A 134 15.08 10.09 -4.85
CA SER A 134 14.12 10.04 -3.75
C SER A 134 14.58 9.10 -2.65
N HIS A 135 14.22 9.43 -1.41
CA HIS A 135 14.38 8.53 -0.26
C HIS A 135 13.16 7.62 -0.08
N ILE A 136 12.61 7.12 -1.18
CA ILE A 136 11.62 6.04 -1.18
C ILE A 136 12.39 4.72 -1.12
N LEU A 137 12.07 3.88 -0.14
CA LEU A 137 12.63 2.55 0.02
C LEU A 137 11.49 1.54 0.07
N LEU A 138 11.65 0.37 -0.55
CA LEU A 138 10.72 -0.74 -0.35
C LEU A 138 10.92 -1.33 1.05
N ARG A 139 9.83 -1.79 1.69
CA ARG A 139 9.94 -2.68 2.86
C ARG A 139 10.79 -3.88 2.50
N ASP A 140 11.54 -4.39 3.48
CA ASP A 140 12.41 -5.53 3.26
C ASP A 140 11.58 -6.71 2.75
N GLN A 141 12.02 -7.37 1.67
CA GLN A 141 11.30 -8.46 0.99
C GLN A 141 10.00 -8.08 0.25
N ALA A 142 9.70 -6.79 0.03
CA ALA A 142 8.54 -6.39 -0.78
C ALA A 142 8.72 -6.73 -2.26
N ASP A 143 9.93 -6.57 -2.80
CA ASP A 143 10.28 -7.01 -4.16
C ASP A 143 10.15 -8.53 -4.33
N HIS A 144 10.57 -9.28 -3.30
CA HIS A 144 10.40 -10.73 -3.24
C HIS A 144 8.92 -11.12 -3.23
N LEU A 145 8.07 -10.44 -2.45
CA LEU A 145 6.62 -10.65 -2.47
C LEU A 145 6.05 -10.43 -3.88
N MET A 146 6.38 -9.31 -4.53
CA MET A 146 5.91 -8.99 -5.89
C MET A 146 6.32 -10.05 -6.90
N ARG A 147 7.58 -10.48 -6.88
CA ARG A 147 8.11 -11.54 -7.78
C ARG A 147 7.44 -12.89 -7.51
N ARG A 148 7.20 -13.22 -6.24
CA ARG A 148 6.53 -14.47 -5.84
C ARG A 148 5.08 -14.49 -6.31
N LEU A 149 4.32 -13.43 -6.09
CA LEU A 149 2.95 -13.32 -6.58
C LEU A 149 2.89 -13.49 -8.10
N HIS A 150 3.86 -12.91 -8.82
CA HIS A 150 3.99 -13.09 -10.27
C HIS A 150 4.20 -14.56 -10.66
N GLN A 151 5.16 -15.23 -10.03
CA GLN A 151 5.46 -16.65 -10.29
C GLN A 151 4.27 -17.58 -9.96
N LEU A 152 3.48 -17.20 -8.95
CA LEU A 152 2.30 -17.95 -8.54
C LEU A 152 1.04 -17.63 -9.36
N GLY A 153 1.09 -16.66 -10.28
CA GLY A 153 -0.08 -16.21 -11.03
C GLY A 153 -1.11 -15.48 -10.18
N VAL A 154 -0.72 -14.98 -9.00
CA VAL A 154 -1.61 -14.27 -8.06
C VAL A 154 -1.61 -12.77 -8.42
N PRO A 155 -2.78 -12.16 -8.72
CA PRO A 155 -2.86 -10.72 -8.98
C PRO A 155 -2.46 -9.89 -7.76
N LEU A 156 -1.70 -8.82 -7.99
CA LEU A 156 -1.44 -7.78 -7.01
C LEU A 156 -2.06 -6.47 -7.48
N VAL A 157 -3.03 -5.97 -6.73
CA VAL A 157 -3.60 -4.64 -6.96
C VAL A 157 -2.93 -3.67 -6.00
N VAL A 158 -2.12 -2.76 -6.53
CA VAL A 158 -1.57 -1.64 -5.76
C VAL A 158 -2.58 -0.50 -5.85
N PHE A 159 -3.30 -0.25 -4.76
CA PHE A 159 -4.34 0.78 -4.68
C PHE A 159 -3.89 1.92 -3.76
N SER A 160 -3.34 2.97 -4.35
CA SER A 160 -2.66 4.05 -3.63
C SER A 160 -3.33 5.41 -3.81
N ALA A 161 -3.48 6.15 -2.72
CA ALA A 161 -3.84 7.58 -2.72
C ALA A 161 -2.66 8.50 -3.12
N GLY A 162 -1.47 7.92 -3.32
CA GLY A 162 -0.29 8.61 -3.78
C GLY A 162 -0.33 9.02 -5.26
N ILE A 163 0.86 9.25 -5.84
CA ILE A 163 1.05 9.58 -7.25
C ILE A 163 1.52 8.33 -8.00
N GLY A 164 0.65 7.78 -8.85
CA GLY A 164 0.89 6.50 -9.52
C GLY A 164 2.10 6.48 -10.44
N ASN A 165 2.35 7.55 -11.21
CA ASN A 165 3.54 7.57 -12.08
C ASN A 165 4.85 7.54 -11.29
N ILE A 166 4.87 8.09 -10.06
CA ILE A 166 6.05 7.99 -9.19
C ILE A 166 6.25 6.54 -8.77
N ILE A 167 5.17 5.83 -8.40
CA ILE A 167 5.20 4.39 -8.10
C ILE A 167 5.75 3.62 -9.29
N GLU A 168 5.23 3.86 -10.50
CA GLU A 168 5.69 3.18 -11.72
C GLU A 168 7.17 3.44 -12.01
N MET A 169 7.59 4.70 -11.98
CA MET A 169 8.99 5.09 -12.22
C MET A 169 9.89 4.44 -11.17
N PHE A 170 9.48 4.45 -9.90
CA PHE A 170 10.23 3.87 -8.80
C PHE A 170 10.37 2.35 -8.95
N LEU A 171 9.26 1.65 -9.18
CA LEU A 171 9.27 0.19 -9.34
C LEU A 171 10.06 -0.23 -10.60
N LYS A 172 9.96 0.51 -11.71
CA LYS A 172 10.81 0.26 -12.90
C LYS A 172 12.29 0.43 -12.58
N GLN A 173 12.67 1.48 -11.86
CA GLN A 173 14.06 1.71 -11.45
C GLN A 173 14.57 0.64 -10.47
N LYS A 174 13.73 0.12 -9.57
CA LYS A 174 14.11 -0.88 -8.57
C LYS A 174 14.09 -2.33 -9.09
N LEU A 175 13.11 -2.68 -9.91
CA LEU A 175 12.88 -4.04 -10.37
C LEU A 175 13.37 -4.30 -11.80
N GLY A 176 13.73 -3.26 -12.54
CA GLY A 176 14.02 -3.29 -13.98
C GLY A 176 12.75 -3.29 -14.84
N GLN A 177 11.78 -4.13 -14.46
CA GLN A 177 10.45 -4.17 -15.06
C GLN A 177 9.40 -4.43 -13.98
N ILE A 178 8.21 -3.85 -14.14
CA ILE A 178 7.07 -4.13 -13.26
C ILE A 178 6.50 -5.50 -13.67
N PRO A 179 6.34 -6.46 -12.74
CA PRO A 179 5.69 -7.74 -13.04
C PRO A 179 4.28 -7.56 -13.61
N GLY A 180 3.94 -8.35 -14.64
CA GLY A 180 2.69 -8.18 -15.40
C GLY A 180 1.39 -8.52 -14.65
N ASN A 181 1.49 -9.14 -13.47
CA ASN A 181 0.35 -9.40 -12.57
C ASN A 181 0.05 -8.23 -11.63
N ILE A 182 0.81 -7.14 -11.69
CA ILE A 182 0.59 -5.94 -10.88
C ILE A 182 -0.32 -4.99 -11.63
N ARG A 183 -1.46 -4.66 -11.03
CA ARG A 183 -2.33 -3.56 -11.46
C ARG A 183 -2.17 -2.38 -10.51
N LEU A 184 -1.86 -1.21 -11.05
CA LEU A 184 -1.79 0.03 -10.28
C LEU A 184 -3.09 0.84 -10.45
N ILE A 185 -3.68 1.24 -9.32
CA ILE A 185 -4.83 2.15 -9.23
C ILE A 185 -4.40 3.31 -8.33
N SER A 186 -4.22 4.50 -8.91
CA SER A 186 -3.69 5.66 -8.18
C SER A 186 -3.95 6.96 -8.95
N ASN A 187 -3.54 8.12 -8.39
CA ASN A 187 -3.62 9.40 -9.07
C ASN A 187 -2.52 9.49 -10.14
N MET A 188 -2.90 9.41 -11.41
CA MET A 188 -1.97 9.41 -12.54
C MET A 188 -1.83 10.83 -13.11
N MET A 189 -0.60 11.34 -13.17
CA MET A 189 -0.23 12.48 -14.00
C MET A 189 -0.43 12.13 -15.48
N ASN A 190 -1.12 13.02 -16.19
CA ASN A 190 -1.23 13.02 -17.63
C ASN A 190 -0.18 13.96 -18.22
N PHE A 191 0.50 13.49 -19.26
CA PHE A 191 1.55 14.22 -19.95
C PHE A 191 1.09 14.59 -21.36
N ASP A 192 1.47 15.78 -21.82
CA ASP A 192 1.25 16.21 -23.20
C ASP A 192 2.27 15.58 -24.18
N GLU A 193 2.18 15.97 -25.45
CA GLU A 193 3.08 15.52 -26.52
C GLU A 193 4.55 15.94 -26.32
N GLN A 194 4.81 16.92 -25.44
CA GLN A 194 6.14 17.39 -25.08
C GLN A 194 6.66 16.77 -23.77
N ASP A 195 5.97 15.74 -23.27
CA ASP A 195 6.23 15.05 -22.00
C ASP A 195 6.15 16.00 -20.78
N ILE A 196 5.32 17.03 -20.83
CA ILE A 196 5.07 17.96 -19.71
C ILE A 196 3.79 17.54 -18.98
N VAL A 197 3.81 17.56 -17.64
CA VAL A 197 2.61 17.29 -16.83
C VAL A 197 1.57 18.40 -17.01
N VAL A 198 0.34 18.02 -17.38
CA VAL A 198 -0.75 18.97 -17.68
C VAL A 198 -2.01 18.76 -16.86
N SER A 199 -2.21 17.57 -16.27
CA SER A 199 -3.33 17.28 -15.37
C SER A 199 -3.09 16.00 -14.57
N PHE A 200 -4.00 15.70 -13.64
CA PHE A 200 -4.10 14.40 -12.98
C PHE A 200 -5.37 13.67 -13.43
N SER A 201 -5.37 12.35 -13.31
CA SER A 201 -6.52 11.50 -13.58
C SER A 201 -7.62 11.69 -12.53
N GLU A 202 -8.85 11.74 -13.00
CA GLU A 202 -10.03 11.73 -12.13
C GLU A 202 -10.58 10.29 -11.96
N PRO A 203 -11.37 9.99 -10.90
CA PRO A 203 -11.56 10.83 -9.72
C PRO A 203 -10.28 10.87 -8.88
N LEU A 204 -10.07 11.96 -8.15
CA LEU A 204 -9.07 12.05 -7.11
C LEU A 204 -9.22 10.91 -6.09
N ILE A 205 -8.11 10.19 -5.83
CA ILE A 205 -8.01 9.17 -4.79
C ILE A 205 -7.25 9.80 -3.61
N HIS A 206 -7.89 9.81 -2.44
CA HIS A 206 -7.27 10.26 -1.19
C HIS A 206 -7.48 9.23 -0.08
N THR A 207 -6.85 9.42 1.08
CA THR A 207 -6.82 8.48 2.21
C THR A 207 -8.21 7.93 2.58
N TYR A 208 -9.27 8.75 2.50
CA TYR A 208 -10.64 8.37 2.88
C TYR A 208 -11.55 7.93 1.71
N CYS A 209 -11.07 7.94 0.46
CA CYS A 209 -11.88 7.66 -0.74
C CYS A 209 -11.43 6.38 -1.50
N LYS A 210 -10.68 5.50 -0.83
CA LYS A 210 -10.36 4.17 -1.37
C LYS A 210 -11.54 3.21 -1.23
N ASN A 211 -12.64 3.53 -1.92
CA ASN A 211 -13.91 2.80 -1.83
C ASN A 211 -14.52 2.54 -3.21
N SER A 212 -15.78 2.08 -3.23
CA SER A 212 -16.50 1.65 -4.44
C SER A 212 -16.56 2.69 -5.56
N SER A 213 -16.44 3.99 -5.27
CA SER A 213 -16.49 5.06 -6.27
C SER A 213 -15.34 4.96 -7.29
N VAL A 214 -14.14 4.65 -6.82
CA VAL A 214 -12.93 4.48 -7.65
C VAL A 214 -12.98 3.15 -8.41
N VAL A 215 -13.48 2.10 -7.75
CA VAL A 215 -13.60 0.76 -8.33
C VAL A 215 -14.49 0.76 -9.57
N ARG A 216 -15.51 1.63 -9.66
CA ARG A 216 -16.39 1.67 -10.85
C ARG A 216 -15.64 1.85 -12.17
N LYS A 217 -14.53 2.60 -12.18
CA LYS A 217 -13.68 2.73 -13.39
C LYS A 217 -12.86 1.48 -13.69
N GLU A 218 -12.63 0.67 -12.68
CA GLU A 218 -11.87 -0.59 -12.73
C GLU A 218 -12.81 -1.81 -12.72
N ALA A 219 -14.11 -1.62 -12.92
CA ALA A 219 -15.12 -2.67 -12.81
C ALA A 219 -14.83 -3.84 -13.75
N GLN A 220 -14.39 -3.56 -14.99
CA GLN A 220 -14.01 -4.61 -15.93
C GLN A 220 -12.84 -5.45 -15.40
N PHE A 221 -11.81 -4.80 -14.84
CA PHE A 221 -10.66 -5.49 -14.27
C PHE A 221 -11.07 -6.38 -13.08
N PHE A 222 -11.87 -5.85 -12.15
CA PHE A 222 -12.36 -6.66 -11.02
C PHE A 222 -13.31 -7.77 -11.46
N HIS A 223 -14.07 -7.57 -12.53
CA HIS A 223 -14.93 -8.60 -13.12
C HIS A 223 -14.13 -9.74 -13.76
N GLU A 224 -12.98 -9.46 -14.35
CA GLU A 224 -12.04 -10.49 -14.84
C GLU A 224 -11.43 -11.30 -13.69
N LEU A 225 -11.31 -10.70 -12.50
CA LEU A 225 -10.79 -11.34 -11.29
C LEU A 225 -11.87 -11.96 -10.39
N ARG A 226 -13.16 -11.94 -10.79
CA ARG A 226 -14.29 -12.34 -9.94
C ARG A 226 -14.25 -13.79 -9.41
N GLU A 227 -13.49 -14.67 -10.06
CA GLU A 227 -13.33 -16.06 -9.63
C GLU A 227 -12.31 -16.18 -8.47
N ARG A 228 -11.48 -15.15 -8.25
CA ARG A 228 -10.58 -15.06 -7.10
C ARG A 228 -11.34 -14.40 -5.95
N THR A 229 -11.90 -15.23 -5.07
CA THR A 229 -12.82 -14.78 -4.02
C THR A 229 -12.13 -14.47 -2.68
N ASN A 230 -10.83 -14.80 -2.56
CA ASN A 230 -10.04 -14.66 -1.35
C ASN A 230 -9.03 -13.52 -1.47
N ILE A 231 -8.97 -12.68 -0.45
CA ILE A 231 -8.18 -11.45 -0.46
C ILE A 231 -7.23 -11.40 0.73
N ILE A 232 -5.96 -11.10 0.48
CA ILE A 232 -5.08 -10.50 1.49
C ILE A 232 -5.05 -9.00 1.23
N LEU A 233 -5.48 -8.22 2.22
CA LEU A 233 -5.49 -6.76 2.18
C LEU A 233 -4.36 -6.24 3.05
N LEU A 234 -3.47 -5.41 2.48
CA LEU A 234 -2.35 -4.78 3.16
C LEU A 234 -2.55 -3.26 3.16
N GLY A 235 -2.47 -2.64 4.32
CA GLY A 235 -2.58 -1.18 4.45
C GLY A 235 -1.89 -0.67 5.71
N ASP A 236 -1.73 0.65 5.82
CA ASP A 236 -1.14 1.31 6.97
C ASP A 236 -2.01 2.45 7.52
N SER A 237 -3.20 2.64 6.95
CA SER A 237 -4.16 3.66 7.41
C SER A 237 -5.54 3.05 7.66
N MET A 238 -6.40 3.79 8.35
CA MET A 238 -7.81 3.38 8.53
C MET A 238 -8.59 3.37 7.21
N GLY A 239 -8.17 4.16 6.23
CA GLY A 239 -8.84 4.24 4.94
C GLY A 239 -8.64 3.00 4.06
N ASP A 240 -7.56 2.26 4.30
CA ASP A 240 -7.17 1.11 3.49
C ASP A 240 -8.08 -0.11 3.71
N ILE A 241 -8.77 -0.18 4.85
CA ILE A 241 -9.64 -1.34 5.18
C ILE A 241 -10.81 -1.53 4.21
N HIS A 242 -11.05 -0.55 3.33
CA HIS A 242 -12.14 -0.54 2.34
C HIS A 242 -11.66 -0.75 0.89
N MET A 243 -10.37 -1.04 0.67
CA MET A 243 -9.85 -1.29 -0.68
C MET A 243 -10.46 -2.55 -1.35
N ASP A 244 -11.10 -3.43 -0.58
CA ASP A 244 -11.76 -4.66 -1.05
C ASP A 244 -13.23 -4.49 -1.44
N VAL A 245 -13.84 -3.31 -1.24
CA VAL A 245 -15.27 -3.06 -1.48
C VAL A 245 -15.66 -3.25 -2.95
N GLY A 246 -14.68 -3.19 -3.85
CA GLY A 246 -14.87 -3.38 -5.29
C GLY A 246 -15.01 -4.81 -5.78
N VAL A 247 -14.72 -5.80 -4.94
CA VAL A 247 -14.69 -7.20 -5.35
C VAL A 247 -16.09 -7.81 -5.27
N GLU A 248 -16.66 -8.16 -6.43
CA GLU A 248 -18.07 -8.60 -6.58
C GLU A 248 -18.41 -9.86 -5.78
N LYS A 249 -17.50 -10.85 -5.77
CA LYS A 249 -17.71 -12.18 -5.16
C LYS A 249 -16.71 -12.44 -4.05
N LYS A 250 -16.70 -11.57 -3.04
CA LYS A 250 -15.80 -11.71 -1.89
C LYS A 250 -16.27 -12.82 -0.94
N SER A 251 -15.45 -13.83 -0.74
CA SER A 251 -15.69 -14.91 0.23
C SER A 251 -14.97 -14.63 1.54
N LEU A 252 -13.66 -14.35 1.45
CA LEU A 252 -12.81 -14.15 2.62
C LEU A 252 -11.81 -13.02 2.41
N THR A 253 -11.57 -12.26 3.48
CA THR A 253 -10.54 -11.22 3.50
C THR A 253 -9.78 -11.28 4.81
N LEU A 254 -8.45 -11.41 4.68
CA LEU A 254 -7.50 -11.23 5.77
C LEU A 254 -6.90 -9.84 5.65
N LYS A 255 -7.16 -8.96 6.63
CA LYS A 255 -6.67 -7.58 6.66
C LYS A 255 -5.45 -7.48 7.56
N ILE A 256 -4.32 -7.03 7.00
CA ILE A 256 -3.05 -6.84 7.71
C ILE A 256 -2.71 -5.34 7.69
N GLY A 257 -2.64 -4.75 8.88
CA GLY A 257 -2.36 -3.33 9.08
C GLY A 257 -0.92 -3.10 9.53
N PHE A 258 -0.18 -2.20 8.90
CA PHE A 258 1.15 -1.78 9.34
C PHE A 258 1.03 -0.54 10.25
N LEU A 259 1.22 -0.73 11.55
CA LEU A 259 1.21 0.37 12.52
C LEU A 259 2.62 0.96 12.66
N ASN A 260 2.90 1.99 11.86
CA ASN A 260 4.25 2.53 11.70
C ASN A 260 4.68 3.50 12.82
N SER A 261 3.77 4.27 13.37
CA SER A 261 4.04 5.32 14.35
C SER A 261 2.88 5.51 15.30
N ASP A 262 3.10 6.26 16.38
CA ASP A 262 2.08 6.61 17.39
C ASP A 262 1.35 5.38 17.98
N VAL A 263 2.13 4.32 18.22
CA VAL A 263 1.64 2.99 18.63
C VAL A 263 0.73 3.08 19.86
N SER A 264 1.14 3.85 20.87
CA SER A 264 0.41 3.98 22.14
C SER A 264 -1.01 4.52 21.99
N ASN A 265 -1.26 5.37 20.98
CA ASN A 265 -2.58 5.98 20.78
C ASN A 265 -3.41 5.25 19.72
N LEU A 266 -2.78 4.53 18.79
CA LEU A 266 -3.45 3.97 17.62
C LEU A 266 -3.65 2.45 17.69
N VAL A 267 -2.91 1.72 18.52
CA VAL A 267 -2.92 0.24 18.52
C VAL A 267 -4.31 -0.35 18.71
N ASP A 268 -5.11 0.18 19.62
CA ASP A 268 -6.45 -0.33 19.89
C ASP A 268 -7.37 -0.15 18.68
N TYR A 269 -7.34 1.03 18.05
CA TYR A 269 -8.11 1.30 16.83
C TYR A 269 -7.67 0.37 15.67
N TYR A 270 -6.37 0.10 15.52
CA TYR A 270 -5.89 -0.81 14.48
C TYR A 270 -6.36 -2.24 14.74
N MET A 271 -6.28 -2.72 16.00
CA MET A 271 -6.74 -4.05 16.40
C MET A 271 -8.27 -4.23 16.26
N GLU A 272 -9.03 -3.14 16.21
CA GLU A 272 -10.47 -3.20 15.95
C GLU A 272 -10.82 -3.44 14.48
N VAL A 273 -10.05 -2.87 13.55
CA VAL A 273 -10.37 -2.87 12.11
C VAL A 273 -9.53 -3.82 11.26
N TYR A 274 -8.33 -4.17 11.73
CA TYR A 274 -7.44 -5.15 11.10
C TYR A 274 -7.48 -6.49 11.83
N ASP A 275 -7.36 -7.59 11.07
CA ASP A 275 -7.26 -8.93 11.65
C ASP A 275 -5.89 -9.14 12.31
N MET A 276 -4.84 -8.62 11.67
CA MET A 276 -3.45 -8.64 12.14
C MET A 276 -2.86 -7.24 12.05
N VAL A 277 -2.15 -6.81 13.09
CA VAL A 277 -1.43 -5.53 13.15
C VAL A 277 0.06 -5.82 13.27
N LEU A 278 0.85 -5.26 12.36
CA LEU A 278 2.31 -5.36 12.34
C LEU A 278 2.89 -4.05 12.90
N VAL A 279 3.34 -4.08 14.14
CA VAL A 279 3.82 -2.89 14.87
C VAL A 279 5.27 -2.61 14.49
N GLN A 280 5.50 -1.45 13.87
CA GLN A 280 6.82 -0.94 13.47
C GLN A 280 7.65 -1.92 12.59
N ASP A 281 6.99 -2.89 11.93
CA ASP A 281 7.66 -3.91 11.09
C ASP A 281 8.03 -3.37 9.72
N GLN A 282 9.31 -3.01 9.48
CA GLN A 282 9.80 -2.52 8.18
C GLN A 282 10.01 -3.61 7.10
N SER A 283 9.39 -4.79 7.25
CA SER A 283 9.50 -5.93 6.35
C SER A 283 8.16 -6.42 5.81
N MET A 284 8.22 -7.25 4.77
CA MET A 284 7.11 -8.04 4.22
C MET A 284 7.23 -9.52 4.61
N GLN A 285 7.95 -9.85 5.69
CA GLN A 285 8.19 -11.25 6.09
C GLN A 285 6.88 -11.99 6.39
N ILE A 286 5.99 -11.38 7.18
CA ILE A 286 4.70 -11.99 7.55
C ILE A 286 3.81 -12.20 6.31
N PRO A 287 3.53 -11.19 5.46
CA PRO A 287 2.79 -11.39 4.21
C PRO A 287 3.41 -12.46 3.30
N ASN A 288 4.75 -12.47 3.13
CA ASN A 288 5.43 -13.49 2.33
C ASN A 288 5.23 -14.91 2.89
N SER A 289 5.23 -15.06 4.22
CA SER A 289 5.06 -16.35 4.89
C SER A 289 3.63 -16.88 4.71
N ILE A 290 2.63 -15.99 4.81
CA ILE A 290 1.22 -16.33 4.57
C ILE A 290 1.00 -16.74 3.11
N VAL A 291 1.50 -15.94 2.15
CA VAL A 291 1.41 -16.27 0.72
C VAL A 291 2.11 -17.60 0.41
N GLN A 292 3.25 -17.87 1.02
CA GLN A 292 3.96 -19.13 0.86
C GLN A 292 3.14 -20.31 1.41
N ALA A 293 2.54 -20.17 2.59
CA ALA A 293 1.73 -21.22 3.18
C ALA A 293 0.50 -21.56 2.31
N ILE A 294 -0.15 -20.53 1.75
CA ILE A 294 -1.27 -20.71 0.81
C ILE A 294 -0.81 -21.41 -0.48
N ALA A 295 0.37 -21.04 -1.00
CA ALA A 295 0.91 -21.67 -2.20
C ALA A 295 1.32 -23.14 -1.99
N ASP A 296 1.84 -23.47 -0.80
CA ASP A 296 2.29 -24.81 -0.44
C ASP A 296 1.13 -25.71 0.00
N GLY A 297 0.02 -25.15 0.47
CA GLY A 297 -1.09 -25.90 1.08
C GLY A 297 -0.83 -26.29 2.54
N PHE A 298 0.23 -25.76 3.17
CA PHE A 298 0.57 -26.00 4.57
C PHE A 298 1.53 -24.92 5.11
N VAL A 299 1.61 -24.81 6.44
CA VAL A 299 2.59 -23.93 7.10
C VAL A 299 3.89 -24.69 7.31
N LYS A 300 5.00 -24.18 6.76
CA LYS A 300 6.33 -24.76 7.00
C LYS A 300 6.78 -24.46 8.43
N CYS A 301 7.00 -25.51 9.22
CA CYS A 301 7.64 -25.38 10.52
C CYS A 301 9.15 -25.07 10.31
N PRO A 302 9.76 -24.09 11.02
CA PRO A 302 11.17 -23.75 10.87
C PRO A 302 12.15 -24.87 11.24
N LEU A 303 11.69 -25.96 11.84
CA LEU A 303 12.54 -27.06 12.29
C LEU A 303 12.72 -28.10 11.18
N TYR A 304 13.74 -27.87 10.36
CA TYR A 304 14.86 -28.77 10.09
C TYR A 304 15.62 -28.16 8.90
N ARG A 305 16.67 -27.37 9.20
CA ARG A 305 17.81 -27.32 8.27
C ARG A 305 18.33 -28.75 8.22
N SER A 306 18.04 -29.48 7.15
CA SER A 306 18.65 -30.76 6.88
C SER A 306 20.16 -30.56 6.84
N VAL A 307 20.83 -31.00 7.89
CA VAL A 307 22.24 -31.33 7.85
C VAL A 307 22.35 -32.57 6.97
N THR A 308 22.73 -32.36 5.71
CA THR A 308 23.43 -33.32 4.85
C THR A 308 24.21 -32.52 3.82
#